data_AF-A0AAV9CN25-F1
#
_entry.id   AF-A0AAV9CN25-F1
#
_cell.length_a   1.000
_cell.length_b   1.000
_cell.length_c   1.000
_cell.angle_alpha   90.00
_cell.angle_beta   90.00
_cell.angle_gamma   90.00
#
_symmetry.space_group_name_H-M   'P 1'
#
loop_
_entity.id
_entity.type
_entity.pdbx_description
1 polymer ?
#
loop_
_entity_poly.entity_id
_entity_poly.type
_entity_poly.pdbx_seq_one_letter_code
_entity_poly.pdbx_strand_id
1 'polypeptide(L)'
;MAKYTCRIEADKNHDPVLLSNGNLIQKGDLEGGGHYALWEDPFKKSCYLFALVAGQLESRDDTFVTRSGREVLLKIWTPAQDLPKTAHAMYSLKAAMKWDEEVFGLEYDLDLFNIVADPDFNLGATENKSLSIQLKASAGIP
;
A
#
# COMPACT_ATOMS: atom_id res chain seq x y z
N MET A 1 15.88 15.50 -3.16
CA MET A 1 15.41 14.24 -2.53
C MET A 1 15.45 14.42 -1.02
N ALA A 2 14.43 13.93 -0.31
CA ALA A 2 14.28 14.09 1.14
C ALA A 2 13.71 12.80 1.77
N LYS A 3 13.91 12.63 3.09
CA LYS A 3 13.17 11.65 3.89
C LYS A 3 11.81 12.25 4.26
N TYR A 4 10.78 11.42 4.37
CA TYR A 4 9.42 11.88 4.64
C TYR A 4 8.86 11.19 5.88
N THR A 5 8.31 12.00 6.77
CA THR A 5 7.44 11.57 7.87
C THR A 5 6.08 12.22 7.63
N CYS A 6 5.03 11.42 7.49
CA CYS A 6 3.69 11.89 7.13
C CYS A 6 2.71 11.54 8.24
N ARG A 7 2.13 12.56 8.87
CA ARG A 7 1.00 12.42 9.79
C ARG A 7 -0.28 12.70 9.02
N ILE A 8 -1.24 11.79 9.12
CA ILE A 8 -2.57 11.91 8.54
C ILE A 8 -3.56 11.90 9.69
N GLU A 9 -4.50 12.83 9.69
CA GLU A 9 -5.61 12.89 10.63
C GLU A 9 -6.91 13.00 9.84
N ALA A 10 -7.93 12.25 10.23
CA ALA A 10 -9.23 12.24 9.56
C ALA A 10 -10.34 11.85 10.52
N ASP A 11 -11.59 12.07 10.12
CA ASP A 11 -12.76 11.51 10.80
C ASP A 11 -12.77 9.99 10.63
N LYS A 12 -12.86 9.26 11.75
CA LYS A 12 -12.74 7.80 11.74
C LYS A 12 -13.93 7.11 11.07
N ASN A 13 -15.10 7.74 11.03
CA ASN A 13 -16.28 7.17 10.40
C ASN A 13 -16.28 7.37 8.88
N HIS A 14 -15.64 8.43 8.40
CA HIS A 14 -15.51 8.67 6.96
C HIS A 14 -14.30 7.96 6.38
N ASP A 15 -13.14 8.04 7.04
CA ASP A 15 -11.85 7.60 6.51
C ASP A 15 -11.11 6.66 7.49
N PRO A 16 -11.63 5.45 7.78
CA PRO A 16 -11.05 4.56 8.79
C PRO A 16 -9.68 3.98 8.42
N VAL A 17 -9.27 4.07 7.15
CA VAL A 17 -7.96 3.61 6.66
C VAL A 17 -7.14 4.82 6.22
N LEU A 18 -5.97 5.01 6.83
CA LEU A 18 -5.02 6.09 6.52
C LEU A 18 -3.64 5.50 6.19
N LEU A 19 -3.20 5.65 4.94
CA LEU A 19 -1.96 5.07 4.41
C LEU A 19 -1.04 6.15 3.84
N SER A 20 0.27 5.97 4.03
CA SER A 20 1.30 6.70 3.31
C SER A 20 2.51 5.78 3.08
N ASN A 21 3.58 6.33 2.49
CA ASN A 21 4.82 5.60 2.23
C ASN A 21 5.53 5.20 3.53
N GLY A 22 6.35 4.15 3.43
CA GLY A 22 7.17 3.63 4.51
C GLY A 22 6.38 2.74 5.49
N ASN A 23 6.73 2.86 6.77
CA ASN A 23 6.21 2.04 7.85
C ASN A 23 5.31 2.85 8.78
N LEU A 24 4.24 2.23 9.30
CA LEU A 24 3.38 2.83 10.32
C LEU A 24 4.13 2.85 11.66
N ILE A 25 4.45 4.05 12.15
CA ILE A 25 5.21 4.23 13.40
C ILE A 25 4.32 4.62 14.59
N GLN A 26 3.15 5.22 14.33
CA GLN A 26 2.21 5.59 15.37
C GLN A 26 0.78 5.64 14.81
N LYS A 27 -0.21 5.29 15.63
CA LYS A 27 -1.63 5.55 15.36
C LYS A 27 -2.37 5.78 16.66
N GLY A 28 -3.51 6.46 16.59
CA GLY A 28 -4.37 6.62 17.76
C GLY A 28 -5.65 7.37 17.44
N ASP A 29 -6.56 7.36 18.41
CA ASP A 29 -7.80 8.12 18.34
C ASP A 29 -7.55 9.57 18.78
N LEU A 30 -8.34 10.50 18.23
CA LEU A 30 -8.37 11.91 18.58
C LEU A 30 -9.71 12.23 19.25
N GLU A 31 -9.76 13.34 19.99
CA GLU A 31 -11.02 13.87 20.49
C GLU A 31 -11.96 14.22 19.33
N GLY A 32 -13.27 14.12 19.56
CA GLY A 32 -14.28 14.48 18.55
C GLY A 32 -14.48 13.45 17.43
N GLY A 33 -14.06 12.21 17.61
CA GLY A 33 -14.31 11.12 16.65
C GLY A 33 -13.27 10.98 15.53
N GLY A 34 -12.23 11.81 15.55
CA GLY A 34 -11.09 11.68 14.66
C GLY A 34 -10.12 10.57 15.06
N HIS A 35 -9.16 10.30 14.19
CA HIS A 35 -8.01 9.47 14.47
C HIS A 35 -6.79 9.94 13.69
N TYR A 36 -5.62 9.34 13.92
CA TYR A 36 -4.42 9.62 13.15
C TYR A 36 -3.58 8.38 12.87
N ALA A 37 -2.78 8.48 11.83
CA ALA A 37 -1.69 7.56 11.49
C ALA A 37 -0.43 8.36 11.14
N LEU A 38 0.71 7.94 11.69
CA LEU A 38 2.02 8.51 11.42
C LEU A 38 2.87 7.47 10.70
N TRP A 39 3.34 7.84 9.52
CA TRP A 39 4.13 7.01 8.63
C TRP A 39 5.52 7.60 8.45
N GLU A 40 6.54 6.73 8.43
CA GLU A 40 7.92 7.14 8.16
C GLU A 40 8.54 6.29 7.05
N ASP A 41 9.03 6.97 6.02
CA ASP A 41 9.88 6.36 4.99
C ASP A 41 11.35 6.70 5.27
N PRO A 42 12.19 5.71 5.65
CA PRO A 42 13.57 5.95 6.02
C PRO A 42 14.46 6.33 4.82
N PHE A 43 13.98 6.12 3.59
CA PHE A 43 14.73 6.35 2.36
C PHE A 43 14.51 7.74 1.77
N LYS A 44 15.57 8.32 1.21
CA LYS A 44 15.45 9.60 0.50
C LYS A 44 14.73 9.36 -0.83
N LYS A 45 13.61 10.03 -1.04
CA LYS A 45 12.85 9.99 -2.31
C LYS A 45 12.58 11.37 -2.86
N SER A 46 12.25 11.43 -4.15
CA SER A 46 11.67 12.63 -4.76
C SER A 46 10.19 12.73 -4.39
N CYS A 47 9.62 13.94 -4.44
CA CYS A 47 8.23 14.18 -4.06
C CYS A 47 7.22 13.47 -4.98
N TYR A 48 7.58 13.15 -6.23
CA TYR A 48 6.67 12.43 -7.14
C TYR A 48 6.35 11.00 -6.66
N LEU A 49 7.20 10.40 -5.83
CA LEU A 49 6.97 9.08 -5.22
C LEU A 49 6.17 9.16 -3.90
N PHE A 50 5.80 10.37 -3.46
CA PHE A 50 4.93 10.54 -2.31
C PHE A 50 3.53 9.99 -2.63
N ALA A 51 2.91 9.30 -1.68
CA ALA A 51 1.53 8.85 -1.76
C ALA A 51 0.82 8.99 -0.41
N LEU A 52 -0.47 9.29 -0.49
CA LEU A 52 -1.40 9.32 0.64
C LEU A 52 -2.72 8.74 0.16
N VAL A 53 -3.29 7.82 0.94
CA VAL A 53 -4.62 7.27 0.71
C VAL A 53 -5.41 7.31 2.02
N ALA A 54 -6.63 7.83 1.94
CA ALA A 54 -7.59 7.86 3.04
C ALA A 54 -8.95 7.40 2.51
N GLY A 55 -9.65 6.53 3.25
CA GLY A 55 -11.01 6.14 2.87
C GLY A 55 -11.54 4.85 3.48
N GLN A 56 -12.71 4.43 3.00
CA GLN A 56 -13.39 3.19 3.35
C GLN A 56 -12.84 2.03 2.53
N LEU A 57 -11.83 1.34 3.07
CA LEU A 57 -11.14 0.26 2.37
C LEU A 57 -11.08 -1.00 3.23
N GLU A 58 -11.12 -2.14 2.56
CA GLU A 58 -10.81 -3.45 3.13
C GLU A 58 -9.55 -4.00 2.47
N SER A 59 -8.79 -4.82 3.19
CA SER A 59 -7.56 -5.40 2.67
C SER A 59 -7.62 -6.91 2.54
N ARG A 60 -7.03 -7.41 1.45
CA ARG A 60 -6.55 -8.80 1.38
C ARG A 60 -5.13 -8.81 1.89
N ASP A 61 -4.92 -9.49 3.00
CA ASP A 61 -3.63 -9.62 3.67
C ASP A 61 -3.01 -10.98 3.34
N ASP A 62 -1.69 -10.99 3.17
CA ASP A 62 -0.88 -12.19 3.02
C ASP A 62 0.58 -11.89 3.41
N THR A 63 1.46 -12.89 3.40
CA THR A 63 2.89 -12.71 3.69
C THR A 63 3.79 -13.28 2.59
N PHE A 64 4.98 -12.73 2.46
CA PHE A 64 6.06 -13.26 1.62
C PHE A 64 7.35 -13.35 2.44
N VAL A 65 8.03 -14.49 2.40
CA VAL A 65 9.32 -14.67 3.08
C VAL A 65 10.42 -14.55 2.03
N THR A 66 11.26 -13.54 2.20
CA THR A 66 12.42 -13.30 1.33
C THR A 66 13.45 -14.42 1.45
N ARG A 67 14.36 -14.54 0.49
CA ARG A 67 15.43 -15.55 0.52
C ARG A 67 16.35 -15.42 1.75
N SER A 68 16.48 -14.23 2.35
CA SER A 68 17.24 -14.04 3.59
C SER A 68 16.43 -14.35 4.86
N GLY A 69 15.15 -14.71 4.74
CA GLY A 69 14.25 -15.03 5.84
C GLY A 69 13.49 -13.83 6.43
N ARG A 70 13.56 -12.63 5.85
CA ARG A 70 12.67 -11.52 6.24
C ARG A 70 11.25 -11.84 5.82
N GLU A 71 10.31 -11.77 6.76
CA GLU A 71 8.88 -11.78 6.46
C GLU A 71 8.40 -10.38 6.06
N VAL A 72 7.72 -10.29 4.93
CA VAL A 72 7.13 -9.07 4.39
C VAL A 72 5.61 -9.22 4.42
N LEU A 73 4.94 -8.27 5.08
CA LEU A 73 3.48 -8.20 5.08
C LEU A 73 3.00 -7.57 3.77
N LEU A 74 2.07 -8.24 3.10
CA LEU A 74 1.48 -7.79 1.84
C LEU A 74 0.02 -7.43 2.07
N LYS A 75 -0.39 -6.23 1.63
CA LYS A 75 -1.78 -5.78 1.73
C LYS A 75 -2.26 -5.19 0.43
N ILE A 76 -3.39 -5.69 -0.07
CA ILE A 76 -4.09 -5.09 -1.22
C ILE A 76 -5.40 -4.51 -0.73
N TRP A 77 -5.49 -3.18 -0.74
CA TRP A 77 -6.60 -2.38 -0.29
C TRP A 77 -7.56 -2.05 -1.42
N THR A 78 -8.85 -2.28 -1.21
CA THR A 78 -9.92 -1.96 -2.15
C THR A 78 -11.18 -1.56 -1.42
N PRO A 79 -12.16 -0.94 -2.09
CA PRO A 79 -13.54 -0.96 -1.61
C PRO A 79 -14.01 -2.40 -1.34
N ALA A 80 -14.86 -2.59 -0.34
CA ALA A 80 -15.29 -3.91 0.14
C ALA A 80 -15.86 -4.81 -0.98
N GLN A 81 -16.63 -4.24 -1.91
CA GLN A 81 -17.24 -4.96 -3.03
C GLN A 81 -16.23 -5.59 -4.01
N ASP A 82 -14.99 -5.11 -4.01
CA ASP A 82 -13.94 -5.57 -4.92
C ASP A 82 -12.92 -6.50 -4.26
N LEU A 83 -12.99 -6.66 -2.93
CA LEU A 83 -12.08 -7.52 -2.18
C LEU A 83 -11.99 -8.94 -2.77
N PRO A 84 -13.09 -9.61 -3.20
CA PRO A 84 -12.99 -10.95 -3.81
C PRO A 84 -12.11 -11.01 -5.06
N LYS A 85 -11.92 -9.91 -5.78
CA LYS A 85 -11.20 -9.84 -7.07
C LYS A 85 -9.69 -9.75 -6.93
N THR A 86 -9.16 -9.44 -5.73
CA THR A 86 -7.71 -9.18 -5.54
C THR A 86 -6.83 -10.43 -5.40
N ALA A 87 -7.39 -11.64 -5.53
CA ALA A 87 -6.66 -12.89 -5.26
C ALA A 87 -5.55 -13.11 -6.28
N HIS A 88 -5.85 -12.87 -7.57
CA HIS A 88 -4.86 -12.95 -8.63
C HIS A 88 -3.76 -11.89 -8.46
N ALA A 89 -4.12 -10.66 -8.05
CA ALA A 89 -3.14 -9.61 -7.82
C ALA A 89 -2.15 -9.98 -6.70
N MET A 90 -2.62 -10.60 -5.61
CA MET A 90 -1.75 -11.08 -4.53
C MET A 90 -0.80 -12.19 -5.01
N TYR A 91 -1.31 -13.13 -5.82
CA TYR A 91 -0.47 -14.16 -6.43
C TYR A 91 0.61 -13.54 -7.34
N SER A 92 0.23 -12.61 -8.21
CA SER A 92 1.17 -11.93 -9.12
C SER A 92 2.23 -11.13 -8.36
N LEU A 93 1.88 -10.48 -7.26
CA LEU A 93 2.82 -9.75 -6.41
C LEU A 93 3.90 -10.69 -5.85
N LYS A 94 3.49 -11.82 -5.26
CA LYS A 94 4.43 -12.82 -4.73
C LYS A 94 5.31 -13.42 -5.83
N ALA A 95 4.74 -13.71 -6.99
CA ALA A 95 5.48 -14.22 -8.14
C ALA A 95 6.53 -13.21 -8.63
N ALA A 96 6.19 -11.92 -8.68
CA ALA A 96 7.12 -10.86 -9.06
C ALA A 96 8.27 -10.72 -8.05
N MET A 97 7.97 -10.70 -6.74
CA MET A 97 8.99 -10.66 -5.70
C MET A 97 9.93 -11.87 -5.78
N LYS A 98 9.38 -13.08 -5.99
CA LYS A 98 10.18 -14.29 -6.10
C LYS A 98 11.10 -14.28 -7.33
N TRP A 99 10.55 -13.84 -8.46
CA TRP A 99 11.31 -13.76 -9.70
C TRP A 99 12.48 -12.78 -9.62
N ASP A 100 12.29 -11.64 -8.95
CA ASP A 100 13.34 -10.63 -8.77
C ASP A 100 14.49 -11.18 -7.88
N GLU A 101 14.18 -11.99 -6.87
CA GLU A 101 15.17 -12.71 -6.07
C GLU A 101 15.96 -13.75 -6.89
N GLU A 102 15.27 -14.51 -7.74
CA GLU A 102 15.86 -15.61 -8.50
C GLU A 102 16.71 -15.13 -9.67
N VAL A 103 16.26 -14.08 -10.36
CA VAL A 103 16.90 -13.59 -11.59
C VAL A 103 17.92 -12.49 -11.32
N PHE A 104 17.58 -11.52 -10.46
CA PHE A 104 18.44 -10.36 -10.19
C PHE A 104 19.09 -10.40 -8.82
N GLY A 105 18.65 -11.29 -7.94
CA GLY A 105 19.15 -11.36 -6.57
C GLY A 105 18.73 -10.16 -5.72
N LEU A 106 17.61 -9.51 -6.07
CA LEU A 106 17.08 -8.36 -5.36
C LEU A 106 16.00 -8.80 -4.36
N GLU A 107 16.14 -8.35 -3.12
CA GLU A 107 15.16 -8.59 -2.06
C GLU A 107 14.42 -7.31 -1.72
N TYR A 108 13.17 -7.45 -1.30
CA TYR A 108 12.40 -6.31 -0.81
C TYR A 108 12.96 -5.81 0.53
N ASP A 109 13.00 -4.48 0.67
CA ASP A 109 13.78 -3.77 1.69
C ASP A 109 12.96 -3.23 2.87
N LEU A 110 11.64 -3.41 2.85
CA LEU A 110 10.71 -2.95 3.88
C LEU A 110 9.86 -4.11 4.44
N ASP A 111 9.24 -3.87 5.60
CA ASP A 111 8.46 -4.88 6.31
C ASP A 111 7.00 -4.97 5.82
N LEU A 112 6.54 -3.95 5.09
CA LEU A 112 5.18 -3.83 4.56
C LEU A 112 5.20 -3.37 3.09
N PHE A 113 4.36 -4.01 2.27
CA PHE A 113 4.05 -3.59 0.92
C PHE A 113 2.54 -3.38 0.78
N ASN A 114 2.11 -2.15 0.54
CA ASN A 114 0.71 -1.84 0.26
C ASN A 114 0.48 -1.63 -1.24
N ILE A 115 -0.64 -2.16 -1.73
CA ILE A 115 -1.25 -1.81 -3.01
C ILE A 115 -2.64 -1.25 -2.72
N VAL A 116 -3.01 -0.15 -3.35
CA VAL A 116 -4.38 0.39 -3.34
C VAL A 116 -4.94 0.31 -4.75
N ALA A 117 -6.07 -0.37 -4.93
CA ALA A 117 -6.76 -0.38 -6.22
C ALA A 117 -7.95 0.58 -6.20
N ASP A 118 -7.91 1.59 -7.07
CA ASP A 118 -8.89 2.66 -7.16
C ASP A 118 -9.51 2.70 -8.59
N PRO A 119 -10.85 2.75 -8.72
CA PRO A 119 -11.53 2.76 -10.02
C PRO A 119 -11.40 4.08 -10.80
N ASP A 120 -11.14 5.19 -10.12
CA ASP A 120 -11.09 6.53 -10.69
C ASP A 120 -9.64 7.01 -10.90
N PHE A 121 -8.67 6.10 -10.80
CA PHE A 121 -7.25 6.42 -10.94
C PHE A 121 -6.86 6.60 -12.41
N ASN A 122 -6.53 7.84 -12.79
CA ASN A 122 -6.25 8.20 -14.20
C ASN A 122 -4.95 7.61 -14.77
N LEU A 123 -4.08 7.04 -13.93
CA LEU A 123 -2.81 6.41 -14.33
C LEU A 123 -2.95 4.89 -14.15
N GLY A 124 -2.47 4.08 -15.10
CA GLY A 124 -2.66 2.63 -15.02
C GLY A 124 -2.12 1.99 -13.73
N ALA A 125 -0.89 2.36 -13.34
CA ALA A 125 -0.28 2.02 -12.06
C ALA A 125 0.83 3.03 -11.74
N THR A 126 1.14 3.19 -10.45
CA THR A 126 2.21 4.07 -9.96
C THR A 126 3.07 3.36 -8.92
N GLU A 127 4.38 3.58 -8.99
CA GLU A 127 5.41 2.87 -8.22
C GLU A 127 5.76 3.56 -6.88
N ASN A 128 4.82 4.29 -6.27
CA ASN A 128 5.08 5.00 -5.02
C ASN A 128 5.61 4.00 -3.96
N LYS A 129 6.74 4.34 -3.35
CA LYS A 129 7.50 3.42 -2.48
C LYS A 129 6.59 2.91 -1.36
N SER A 130 6.46 1.59 -1.28
CA SER A 130 5.63 0.81 -0.35
C SER A 130 4.12 1.08 -0.33
N LEU A 131 3.61 1.92 -1.23
CA LEU A 131 2.18 2.23 -1.38
C LEU A 131 1.85 2.43 -2.86
N SER A 132 1.90 1.37 -3.66
CA SER A 132 1.59 1.46 -5.08
C SER A 132 0.08 1.69 -5.29
N ILE A 133 -0.28 2.65 -6.15
CA ILE A 133 -1.68 2.92 -6.51
C ILE A 133 -1.91 2.39 -7.93
N GLN A 134 -2.97 1.60 -8.10
CA GLN A 134 -3.30 0.95 -9.36
C GLN A 134 -4.73 1.27 -9.80
N LEU A 135 -4.91 1.50 -11.11
CA LEU A 135 -6.22 1.58 -11.70
C LEU A 135 -6.89 0.20 -11.64
N LYS A 136 -8.10 0.17 -11.10
CA LYS A 136 -8.98 -0.98 -11.27
C LYS A 136 -9.50 -0.99 -12.70
N ALA A 137 -8.99 -1.89 -13.53
CA ALA A 137 -9.58 -2.17 -14.83
C ALA A 137 -11.03 -2.65 -14.66
N SER A 138 -11.99 -1.87 -15.14
CA SER A 138 -13.39 -2.29 -15.20
C SER A 138 -13.54 -3.40 -16.26
N ALA A 139 -14.23 -4.48 -15.92
CA ALA A 139 -14.63 -5.52 -16.87
C ALA A 139 -15.81 -5.04 -17.75
N GLY A 140 -15.69 -3.83 -18.31
CA GLY A 140 -16.73 -3.14 -19.04
C GLY A 140 -16.16 -2.35 -20.20
N ILE A 141 -15.67 -3.07 -21.22
CA ILE A 141 -15.73 -2.58 -22.59
C ILE A 141 -17.07 -3.11 -23.13
N PRO A 142 -18.01 -2.26 -23.58
CA PRO A 142 -19.21 -2.73 -24.29
C PRO A 142 -18.85 -3.47 -25.58
#